data_AF-A0A9D7Y3I4-F1
#
_entry.id   AF-A0A9D7Y3I4-F1
#
_cell.length_a   1.000
_cell.length_b   1.000
_cell.length_c   1.000
_cell.angle_alpha   90.00
_cell.angle_beta   90.00
_cell.angle_gamma   90.00
#
_symmetry.space_group_name_H-M   'P 1'
#
loop_
_entity.id
_entity.type
_entity.pdbx_description
1 polymer ?
#
loop_
_entity_poly.entity_id
_entity_poly.type
_entity_poly.pdbx_seq_one_letter_code
_entity_poly.pdbx_strand_id
1 'polypeptide(L)'
;MKGMASWYFLLIFTFNLVTINAQTTIGLLQHSAESLDDGYVLFAPIVSNTTYLIDKCGKQVHTWPSGYKPGQSCYILPDGNLLRSGNVNNTTFTAGGKGGIIEKIDWNGTVIWSYTISSTLQCQHHDIKALPNGNVLAIVWESKTNTEAITQGRNPTLTTATVWSEKIIEIQPQGSTGGTIVWEWHLWDHLVQDFDMAKPNFGVVASNHQLINLNYAASANATLGRDWIHLNSIDYNPTLDQILVSSHSFDEIWIIDHSTTTTQASSHAGGNANQGGDILYRWGNPMAYNNGNATTQKFFGQHDAK
;
A
#
# COMPACT_ATOMS: atom_id res chain seq x y z
N MET A 1 31.82 83.78 -49.02
CA MET A 1 31.08 83.22 -47.88
C MET A 1 30.21 82.07 -48.37
N LYS A 2 30.61 80.82 -48.08
CA LYS A 2 29.76 79.63 -48.20
C LYS A 2 29.91 78.87 -46.88
N GLY A 3 28.85 78.83 -46.08
CA GLY A 3 28.82 78.12 -44.80
C GLY A 3 28.53 76.64 -45.02
N MET A 4 29.33 75.77 -44.42
CA MET A 4 29.05 74.34 -44.30
C MET A 4 28.14 74.11 -43.08
N ALA A 5 26.99 73.48 -43.29
CA ALA A 5 26.13 72.99 -42.22
C ALA A 5 26.57 71.55 -41.86
N SER A 6 26.89 71.32 -40.59
CA SER A 6 27.22 70.00 -40.05
C SER A 6 25.96 69.37 -39.47
N TRP A 7 25.61 68.16 -39.92
CA TRP A 7 24.47 67.38 -39.42
C TRP A 7 24.98 66.31 -38.46
N TYR A 8 24.51 66.32 -37.20
CA TYR A 8 24.76 65.26 -36.24
C TYR A 8 23.63 64.24 -36.30
N PHE A 9 23.96 62.99 -36.63
CA PHE A 9 23.03 61.85 -36.55
C PHE A 9 23.08 61.26 -35.13
N LEU A 10 21.95 61.27 -34.43
CA LEU A 10 21.78 60.60 -33.14
C LEU A 10 21.34 59.14 -33.41
N LEU A 11 22.20 58.17 -33.10
CA LEU A 11 21.86 56.75 -33.15
C LEU A 11 21.18 56.33 -31.84
N ILE A 12 19.89 56.02 -31.90
CA ILE A 12 19.13 55.44 -30.79
C ILE A 12 19.25 53.91 -30.90
N PHE A 13 19.99 53.28 -29.99
CA PHE A 13 20.02 51.83 -29.85
C PHE A 13 18.83 51.37 -28.99
N THR A 14 17.83 50.77 -29.62
CA THR A 14 16.76 50.04 -28.92
C THR A 14 17.26 48.65 -28.54
N PHE A 15 17.55 48.42 -27.26
CA PHE A 15 17.79 47.08 -26.74
C PHE A 15 16.47 46.32 -26.67
N ASN A 16 16.29 45.33 -27.56
CA ASN A 16 15.23 44.34 -27.44
C ASN A 16 15.68 43.31 -26.39
N LEU A 17 15.02 43.32 -25.23
CA LEU A 17 15.17 42.26 -24.22
C LEU A 17 14.53 40.99 -24.79
N VAL A 18 15.34 40.11 -25.37
CA VAL A 18 14.92 38.75 -25.72
C VAL A 18 14.96 37.92 -24.44
N THR A 19 13.79 37.60 -23.88
CA THR A 19 13.66 36.63 -22.79
C THR A 19 13.87 35.23 -23.37
N ILE A 20 15.05 34.65 -23.14
CA ILE A 20 15.31 33.24 -23.44
C ILE A 20 14.69 32.42 -22.31
N ASN A 21 13.48 31.89 -22.52
CA ASN A 21 12.91 30.92 -21.58
C ASN A 21 13.57 29.55 -21.84
N ALA A 22 14.41 29.10 -20.91
CA ALA A 22 14.89 27.73 -20.92
C ALA A 22 13.73 26.80 -20.53
N GLN A 23 13.45 25.78 -21.36
CA GLN A 23 12.48 24.76 -21.02
C GLN A 23 13.07 23.86 -19.93
N THR A 24 12.37 23.72 -18.81
CA THR A 24 12.67 22.68 -17.82
C THR A 24 12.49 21.32 -18.50
N THR A 25 13.56 20.54 -18.67
CA THR A 25 13.52 19.20 -19.29
C THR A 25 13.57 18.06 -18.27
N ILE A 26 13.83 18.40 -17.00
CA ILE A 26 13.90 17.49 -15.85
C ILE A 26 13.24 18.14 -14.63
N GLY A 27 12.55 17.36 -13.80
CA GLY A 27 11.77 17.88 -12.67
C GLY A 27 10.30 18.12 -13.02
N LEU A 28 9.63 19.05 -12.34
CA LEU A 28 8.22 19.36 -12.58
C LEU A 28 8.05 20.07 -13.92
N LEU A 29 7.46 19.38 -14.90
CA LEU A 29 7.30 19.89 -16.28
C LEU A 29 5.97 20.60 -16.50
N GLN A 30 4.97 20.32 -15.66
CA GLN A 30 3.63 20.85 -15.77
C GLN A 30 3.05 21.04 -14.37
N HIS A 31 2.51 22.24 -14.13
CA HIS A 31 1.77 22.59 -12.92
C HIS A 31 0.53 23.38 -13.35
N SER A 32 -0.65 22.94 -12.95
CA SER A 32 -1.90 23.67 -13.09
C SER A 32 -2.26 24.23 -11.71
N ALA A 33 -2.13 25.54 -11.53
CA ALA A 33 -2.42 26.20 -10.27
C ALA A 33 -3.92 26.10 -9.94
N GLU A 34 -4.25 25.42 -8.82
CA GLU A 34 -5.61 25.21 -8.31
C GLU A 34 -5.59 25.05 -6.76
N SER A 35 -6.72 24.68 -6.13
CA SER A 35 -6.89 24.59 -4.66
C SER A 35 -6.04 23.52 -3.95
N LEU A 36 -5.12 22.86 -4.64
CA LEU A 36 -4.18 21.84 -4.12
C LEU A 36 -2.73 22.35 -4.09
N ASP A 37 -2.53 23.66 -4.24
CA ASP A 37 -1.22 24.33 -4.26
C ASP A 37 -0.60 24.49 -2.86
N ASP A 38 -1.38 24.36 -1.79
CA ASP A 38 -0.85 24.40 -0.43
C ASP A 38 -0.17 23.07 -0.06
N GLY A 39 1.02 23.16 0.56
CA GLY A 39 1.76 22.03 1.10
C GLY A 39 2.91 21.51 0.23
N TYR A 40 3.34 20.28 0.52
CA TYR A 40 4.50 19.62 -0.09
C TYR A 40 4.11 18.29 -0.72
N VAL A 41 4.94 17.78 -1.63
CA VAL A 41 4.82 16.44 -2.20
C VAL A 41 5.93 15.56 -1.65
N LEU A 42 5.55 14.49 -0.95
CA LEU A 42 6.46 13.45 -0.50
C LEU A 42 6.37 12.26 -1.45
N PHE A 43 7.52 11.74 -1.88
CA PHE A 43 7.56 10.53 -2.69
C PHE A 43 8.90 9.81 -2.57
N ALA A 44 8.87 8.49 -2.76
CA ALA A 44 10.06 7.64 -2.75
C ALA A 44 10.11 6.84 -4.07
N PRO A 45 10.95 7.24 -5.04
CA PRO A 45 11.05 6.52 -6.31
C PRO A 45 11.48 5.07 -6.12
N ILE A 46 10.76 4.12 -6.71
CA ILE A 46 10.91 2.67 -6.47
C ILE A 46 12.33 2.12 -6.71
N VAL A 47 13.12 2.77 -7.57
CA VAL A 47 14.50 2.38 -7.89
C VAL A 47 15.57 3.16 -7.13
N SER A 48 15.18 4.22 -6.39
CA SER A 48 16.06 5.07 -5.61
C SER A 48 16.15 4.60 -4.17
N ASN A 49 17.23 4.92 -3.47
CA ASN A 49 17.36 4.74 -2.03
C ASN A 49 16.96 6.01 -1.24
N THR A 50 16.48 7.04 -1.92
CA THR A 50 16.19 8.35 -1.35
C THR A 50 14.70 8.64 -1.39
N THR A 51 14.17 9.15 -0.27
CA THR A 51 12.83 9.74 -0.19
C THR A 51 12.95 11.26 -0.34
N TYR A 52 12.07 11.87 -1.12
CA TYR A 52 12.12 13.30 -1.46
C TYR A 52 10.90 14.03 -0.92
N LEU A 53 11.13 15.24 -0.40
CA LEU A 53 10.10 16.24 -0.15
C LEU A 53 10.37 17.41 -1.10
N ILE A 54 9.38 17.73 -1.93
CA ILE A 54 9.44 18.86 -2.86
C ILE A 54 8.29 19.83 -2.58
N ASP A 55 8.49 21.10 -2.90
CA ASP A 55 7.36 22.02 -3.03
C ASP A 55 6.62 21.80 -4.36
N LYS A 56 5.46 22.48 -4.52
CA LYS A 56 4.63 22.38 -5.73
C LYS A 56 5.25 23.06 -6.95
N CYS A 57 6.38 23.75 -6.80
CA CYS A 57 7.19 24.28 -7.89
C CYS A 57 8.28 23.28 -8.34
N GLY A 58 8.37 22.10 -7.69
CA GLY A 58 9.37 21.08 -7.98
C GLY A 58 10.73 21.32 -7.33
N LYS A 59 10.86 22.32 -6.44
CA LYS A 59 12.10 22.53 -5.69
C LYS A 59 12.23 21.47 -4.61
N GLN A 60 13.39 20.83 -4.55
CA GLN A 60 13.74 19.96 -3.43
C GLN A 60 13.81 20.77 -2.13
N VAL A 61 12.97 20.40 -1.17
CA VAL A 61 12.90 20.98 0.17
C VAL A 61 13.74 20.18 1.13
N HIS A 62 13.64 18.85 1.06
CA HIS A 62 14.37 17.93 1.91
C HIS A 62 14.50 16.54 1.28
N THR A 63 15.44 15.73 1.77
CA THR A 63 15.62 14.34 1.35
C THR A 63 16.09 13.47 2.49
N TRP A 64 15.56 12.25 2.58
CA TRP A 64 16.03 11.21 3.50
C TRP A 64 16.69 10.08 2.72
N PRO A 65 18.01 9.87 2.85
CA PRO A 65 18.67 8.68 2.32
C PRO A 65 18.34 7.46 3.20
N SER A 66 18.31 6.27 2.59
CA SER A 66 18.21 4.99 3.30
C SER A 66 19.13 3.94 2.69
N GLY A 67 19.43 2.90 3.46
CA GLY A 67 20.07 1.68 2.95
C GLY A 67 19.17 0.87 2.01
N TYR A 68 17.86 1.14 1.98
CA TYR A 68 16.87 0.31 1.30
C TYR A 68 16.11 1.07 0.22
N LYS A 69 15.85 0.40 -0.91
CA LYS A 69 14.83 0.84 -1.88
C LYS A 69 13.44 0.83 -1.20
N PRO A 70 12.47 1.65 -1.66
CA PRO A 70 11.15 1.70 -1.05
C PRO A 70 10.41 0.37 -1.06
N GLY A 71 9.69 0.11 0.03
CA GLY A 71 8.69 -0.95 0.16
C GLY A 71 7.28 -0.51 -0.25
N GLN A 72 7.14 0.60 -1.00
CA GLN A 72 5.91 1.26 -1.49
C GLN A 72 5.12 2.15 -0.52
N SER A 73 5.59 2.39 0.71
CA SER A 73 4.91 3.33 1.61
C SER A 73 5.88 4.28 2.28
N CYS A 74 5.51 5.56 2.30
CA CYS A 74 6.21 6.61 3.02
C CYS A 74 5.25 7.77 3.36
N TYR A 75 5.34 8.29 4.58
CA TYR A 75 4.63 9.50 4.99
C TYR A 75 5.32 10.18 6.17
N ILE A 76 5.05 11.47 6.32
CA ILE A 76 5.53 12.26 7.46
C ILE A 76 4.53 12.10 8.60
N LEU A 77 5.05 11.76 9.78
CA LEU A 77 4.29 11.68 11.02
C LEU A 77 4.06 13.09 11.61
N PRO A 78 3.08 13.28 12.50
CA PRO A 78 2.81 14.58 13.13
C PRO A 78 4.00 15.20 13.88
N ASP A 79 4.97 14.37 14.29
CA ASP A 79 6.20 14.80 14.95
C ASP A 79 7.32 15.23 13.96
N GLY A 80 7.04 15.23 12.66
CA GLY A 80 7.96 15.61 11.60
C GLY A 80 8.92 14.50 11.13
N ASN A 81 8.84 13.31 11.73
CA ASN A 81 9.66 12.17 11.32
C ASN A 81 9.06 11.46 10.10
N LEU A 82 9.91 10.92 9.23
CA LEU A 82 9.52 10.07 8.12
C LEU A 82 9.27 8.65 8.64
N LEU A 83 8.11 8.08 8.34
CA LEU A 83 7.88 6.64 8.45
C LEU A 83 7.85 6.04 7.03
N ARG A 84 8.62 4.98 6.79
CA ARG A 84 8.69 4.34 5.47
C ARG A 84 8.89 2.83 5.55
N SER A 85 8.44 2.13 4.52
CA SER A 85 8.82 0.74 4.27
C SER A 85 10.05 0.66 3.35
N GLY A 86 10.87 -0.37 3.53
CA GLY A 86 12.09 -0.66 2.77
C GLY A 86 12.12 -2.09 2.25
N ASN A 87 12.70 -2.29 1.07
CA ASN A 87 12.85 -3.57 0.41
C ASN A 87 14.18 -4.23 0.80
N VAL A 88 14.10 -5.35 1.53
CA VAL A 88 15.27 -6.11 2.00
C VAL A 88 15.68 -7.23 1.03
N ASN A 89 15.13 -7.24 -0.19
CA ASN A 89 15.38 -8.26 -1.22
C ASN A 89 15.08 -9.70 -0.78
N ASN A 90 13.93 -9.94 -0.12
CA ASN A 90 13.47 -11.29 0.20
C ASN A 90 13.45 -12.18 -1.06
N THR A 91 13.92 -13.43 -0.95
CA THR A 91 14.07 -14.38 -2.06
C THR A 91 12.91 -15.36 -2.19
N THR A 92 12.06 -15.46 -1.17
CA THR A 92 10.84 -16.27 -1.18
C THR A 92 9.68 -15.50 -1.75
N PHE A 93 9.42 -14.31 -1.20
CA PHE A 93 8.36 -13.41 -1.68
C PHE A 93 8.93 -12.51 -2.75
N THR A 94 8.57 -12.74 -4.01
CA THR A 94 9.20 -12.11 -5.18
C THR A 94 8.25 -11.28 -6.05
N ALA A 95 6.99 -11.13 -5.62
CA ALA A 95 6.02 -10.28 -6.31
C ALA A 95 6.33 -8.78 -6.17
N GLY A 96 5.61 -7.97 -6.95
CA GLY A 96 5.66 -6.51 -6.89
C GLY A 96 5.29 -5.98 -5.50
N GLY A 97 5.87 -4.84 -5.14
CA GLY A 97 5.62 -4.17 -3.86
C GLY A 97 6.25 -4.79 -2.62
N LYS A 98 7.17 -5.75 -2.80
CA LYS A 98 8.00 -6.30 -1.73
C LYS A 98 8.70 -5.23 -0.89
N GLY A 99 8.55 -5.35 0.42
CA GLY A 99 9.26 -4.56 1.42
C GLY A 99 10.12 -5.46 2.30
N GLY A 100 9.81 -5.46 3.60
CA GLY A 100 10.40 -6.36 4.59
C GLY A 100 11.17 -5.66 5.71
N ILE A 101 11.25 -4.33 5.71
CA ILE A 101 11.65 -3.52 6.86
C ILE A 101 10.79 -2.26 6.93
N ILE A 102 10.54 -1.77 8.14
CA ILE A 102 9.93 -0.47 8.41
C ILE A 102 10.97 0.39 9.13
N GLU A 103 11.13 1.65 8.71
CA GLU A 103 12.05 2.62 9.31
C GLU A 103 11.29 3.89 9.70
N LYS A 104 11.55 4.38 10.92
CA LYS A 104 11.26 5.77 11.32
C LYS A 104 12.57 6.55 11.30
N ILE A 105 12.60 7.60 10.50
CA ILE A 105 13.80 8.42 10.24
C ILE A 105 13.50 9.84 10.69
N ASP A 106 14.39 10.42 11.49
CA ASP A 106 14.26 11.80 11.93
C ASP A 106 14.53 12.81 10.80
N TRP A 107 14.24 14.09 11.06
CA TRP A 107 14.49 15.18 10.11
C TRP A 107 15.96 15.30 9.67
N ASN A 108 16.92 14.82 10.48
CA ASN A 108 18.34 14.87 10.17
C ASN A 108 18.81 13.65 9.36
N GLY A 109 17.92 12.71 9.04
CA GLY A 109 18.25 11.48 8.32
C GLY A 109 18.74 10.33 9.20
N THR A 110 18.60 10.45 10.53
CA THR A 110 18.96 9.37 11.47
C THR A 110 17.81 8.38 11.57
N VAL A 111 18.07 7.09 11.35
CA VAL A 111 17.09 6.04 11.67
C VAL A 111 16.97 5.94 13.18
N ILE A 112 15.82 6.35 13.71
CA ILE A 112 15.53 6.36 15.16
C ILE A 112 14.72 5.15 15.61
N TRP A 113 14.10 4.43 14.68
CA TRP A 113 13.48 3.13 14.92
C TRP A 113 13.45 2.28 13.65
N SER A 114 13.59 0.96 13.78
CA SER A 114 13.33 0.03 12.68
C SER A 114 12.77 -1.34 13.13
N TYR A 115 12.05 -1.99 12.22
CA TYR A 115 11.47 -3.32 12.45
C TYR A 115 11.48 -4.16 11.17
N THR A 116 12.11 -5.34 11.21
CA THR A 116 12.29 -6.23 10.05
C THR A 116 11.24 -7.35 10.05
N ILE A 117 10.55 -7.53 8.93
CA ILE A 117 9.58 -8.61 8.69
C ILE A 117 9.94 -9.26 7.35
N SER A 118 10.88 -10.19 7.39
CA SER A 118 11.35 -10.88 6.19
C SER A 118 11.97 -12.23 6.56
N SER A 119 11.33 -13.31 6.12
CA SER A 119 11.80 -14.68 6.26
C SER A 119 11.28 -15.53 5.09
N THR A 120 11.51 -16.84 5.13
CA THR A 120 10.91 -17.79 4.19
C THR A 120 9.41 -18.02 4.42
N LEU A 121 8.88 -17.56 5.56
CA LEU A 121 7.48 -17.76 5.94
C LEU A 121 6.64 -16.50 5.86
N GLN A 122 7.25 -15.32 5.92
CA GLN A 122 6.54 -14.05 5.86
C GLN A 122 7.39 -12.89 5.31
N CYS A 123 6.75 -11.87 4.75
CA CYS A 123 7.41 -10.64 4.33
C CYS A 123 6.44 -9.45 4.33
N GLN A 124 6.82 -8.33 4.95
CA GLN A 124 6.05 -7.08 4.80
C GLN A 124 6.08 -6.63 3.33
N HIS A 125 4.95 -6.16 2.82
CA HIS A 125 4.84 -5.58 1.49
C HIS A 125 3.91 -4.38 1.50
N HIS A 126 4.07 -3.58 0.45
CA HIS A 126 3.25 -2.41 0.16
C HIS A 126 3.13 -1.42 1.32
N ASP A 127 2.05 -1.49 2.09
CA ASP A 127 1.62 -0.38 2.93
C ASP A 127 1.73 -0.68 4.43
N ILE A 128 1.84 0.41 5.18
CA ILE A 128 1.93 0.47 6.63
C ILE A 128 1.08 1.65 7.12
N LYS A 129 0.49 1.55 8.31
CA LYS A 129 -0.30 2.64 8.89
C LYS A 129 0.11 2.94 10.32
N ALA A 130 0.61 4.14 10.58
CA ALA A 130 0.83 4.65 11.92
C ALA A 130 -0.51 4.90 12.59
N LEU A 131 -0.63 4.42 13.83
CA LEU A 131 -1.82 4.54 14.65
C LEU A 131 -1.68 5.68 15.67
N PRO A 132 -2.81 6.27 16.13
CA PRO A 132 -2.78 7.35 17.12
C PRO A 132 -2.09 6.99 18.45
N ASN A 133 -2.06 5.71 18.80
CA ASN A 133 -1.40 5.18 20.00
C ASN A 133 0.13 5.04 19.84
N GLY A 134 0.69 5.35 18.66
CA GLY A 134 2.11 5.20 18.34
C GLY A 134 2.50 3.84 17.77
N ASN A 135 1.57 2.91 17.65
CA ASN A 135 1.79 1.62 17.01
C ASN A 135 1.78 1.75 15.48
N VAL A 136 2.17 0.67 14.80
CA VAL A 136 2.22 0.62 13.33
C VAL A 136 1.53 -0.65 12.86
N LEU A 137 0.49 -0.52 12.04
CA LEU A 137 -0.07 -1.61 11.26
C LEU A 137 0.82 -1.89 10.04
N ALA A 138 0.96 -3.16 9.69
CA ALA A 138 1.66 -3.58 8.48
C ALA A 138 0.92 -4.71 7.78
N ILE A 139 0.83 -4.60 6.45
CA ILE A 139 0.41 -5.71 5.59
C ILE A 139 1.60 -6.65 5.39
N VAL A 140 1.37 -7.95 5.55
CA VAL A 140 2.40 -8.99 5.52
C VAL A 140 1.89 -10.19 4.73
N TRP A 141 2.67 -10.62 3.74
CA TRP A 141 2.47 -11.91 3.12
C TRP A 141 2.86 -13.01 4.09
N GLU A 142 2.12 -14.11 4.09
CA GLU A 142 2.50 -15.35 4.77
C GLU A 142 2.44 -16.55 3.80
N SER A 143 3.37 -17.49 3.95
CA SER A 143 3.46 -18.64 3.04
C SER A 143 2.69 -19.85 3.59
N LYS A 144 1.91 -20.49 2.72
CA LYS A 144 1.24 -21.78 2.92
C LYS A 144 1.72 -22.76 1.86
N THR A 145 1.83 -24.03 2.22
CA THR A 145 2.08 -25.11 1.27
C THR A 145 0.85 -25.42 0.43
N ASN A 146 1.04 -26.03 -0.73
CA ASN A 146 -0.07 -26.54 -1.53
C ASN A 146 -0.95 -27.52 -0.76
N THR A 147 -0.37 -28.38 0.08
CA THR A 147 -1.09 -29.36 0.91
C THR A 147 -1.98 -28.67 1.93
N GLU A 148 -1.50 -27.61 2.59
CA GLU A 148 -2.32 -26.82 3.51
C GLU A 148 -3.50 -26.17 2.78
N ALA A 149 -3.26 -25.57 1.62
CA ALA A 149 -4.32 -24.95 0.81
C ALA A 149 -5.38 -25.95 0.33
N ILE A 150 -4.96 -27.11 -0.19
CA ILE A 150 -5.86 -28.18 -0.62
C ILE A 150 -6.63 -28.76 0.57
N THR A 151 -6.00 -28.85 1.74
CA THR A 151 -6.66 -29.30 2.97
C THR A 151 -7.78 -28.35 3.38
N GLN A 152 -7.65 -27.04 3.14
CA GLN A 152 -8.69 -26.03 3.39
C GLN A 152 -9.76 -25.95 2.28
N GLY A 153 -9.69 -26.82 1.26
CA GLY A 153 -10.67 -26.88 0.16
C GLY A 153 -10.31 -26.06 -1.08
N ARG A 154 -9.05 -25.61 -1.22
CA ARG A 154 -8.58 -25.01 -2.47
C ARG A 154 -8.55 -26.05 -3.59
N ASN A 155 -9.06 -25.69 -4.76
CA ASN A 155 -9.07 -26.53 -5.94
C ASN A 155 -7.61 -26.86 -6.34
N PRO A 156 -7.21 -28.15 -6.39
CA PRO A 156 -5.86 -28.55 -6.75
C PRO A 156 -5.41 -28.07 -8.14
N THR A 157 -6.35 -27.84 -9.06
CA THR A 157 -6.05 -27.32 -10.41
C THR A 157 -5.68 -25.83 -10.41
N LEU A 158 -6.00 -25.10 -9.35
CA LEU A 158 -5.72 -23.66 -9.17
C LEU A 158 -4.57 -23.40 -8.18
N THR A 159 -3.75 -24.41 -7.91
CA THR A 159 -2.73 -24.33 -6.84
C THR A 159 -1.32 -24.54 -7.40
N THR A 160 -0.42 -23.64 -7.03
CA THR A 160 1.03 -23.78 -7.22
C THR A 160 1.68 -24.48 -6.03
N ALA A 161 2.98 -24.80 -6.10
CA ALA A 161 3.71 -25.48 -5.01
C ALA A 161 3.60 -24.78 -3.63
N THR A 162 3.50 -23.45 -3.64
CA THR A 162 3.18 -22.63 -2.46
C THR A 162 2.01 -21.73 -2.80
N VAL A 163 1.29 -21.28 -1.78
CA VAL A 163 0.25 -20.25 -1.87
C VAL A 163 0.60 -19.19 -0.82
N TRP A 164 0.55 -17.92 -1.19
CA TRP A 164 0.72 -16.82 -0.25
C TRP A 164 -0.66 -16.35 0.19
N SER A 165 -0.78 -16.14 1.49
CA SER A 165 -1.91 -15.48 2.11
C SER A 165 -1.44 -14.12 2.66
N GLU A 166 -2.35 -13.45 3.33
CA GLU A 166 -2.23 -12.09 3.80
C GLU A 166 -2.52 -12.10 5.29
N LYS A 167 -1.73 -11.34 6.04
CA LYS A 167 -2.02 -11.01 7.42
C LYS A 167 -1.74 -9.55 7.70
N ILE A 168 -2.38 -9.05 8.73
CA ILE A 168 -2.17 -7.69 9.24
C ILE A 168 -1.65 -7.84 10.66
N ILE A 169 -0.59 -7.11 10.97
CA ILE A 169 -0.01 -7.09 12.31
C ILE A 169 0.03 -5.66 12.85
N GLU A 170 -0.28 -5.49 14.13
CA GLU A 170 -0.05 -4.24 14.87
C GLU A 170 1.22 -4.38 15.71
N ILE A 171 2.19 -3.50 15.44
CA ILE A 171 3.49 -3.50 16.09
C ILE A 171 3.53 -2.34 17.07
N GLN A 172 3.83 -2.62 18.33
CA GLN A 172 4.23 -1.62 19.32
C GLN A 172 5.76 -1.44 19.25
N PRO A 173 6.26 -0.29 18.77
CA PRO A 173 7.69 0.00 18.70
C PRO A 173 8.38 -0.06 20.07
N GLN A 174 9.61 -0.60 20.10
CA GLN A 174 10.43 -0.63 21.31
C GLN A 174 11.88 -0.25 21.01
N GLY A 175 12.47 0.60 21.87
CA GLY A 175 13.84 1.06 21.70
C GLY A 175 14.08 1.70 20.32
N SER A 176 15.31 1.57 19.81
CA SER A 176 15.68 1.98 18.46
C SER A 176 15.55 0.87 17.41
N THR A 177 15.32 -0.37 17.84
CA THR A 177 15.11 -1.52 16.95
C THR A 177 14.17 -2.53 17.61
N GLY A 178 13.22 -3.06 16.83
CA GLY A 178 12.29 -4.09 17.29
C GLY A 178 10.99 -3.53 17.86
N GLY A 179 10.21 -4.41 18.47
CA GLY A 179 8.86 -4.13 18.91
C GLY A 179 8.14 -5.41 19.31
N THR A 180 6.96 -5.26 19.90
CA THR A 180 6.07 -6.37 20.22
C THR A 180 4.88 -6.33 19.28
N ILE A 181 4.52 -7.47 18.71
CA ILE A 181 3.25 -7.61 17.99
C ILE A 181 2.14 -7.72 19.05
N VAL A 182 1.22 -6.76 19.06
CA VAL A 182 0.16 -6.65 20.08
C VAL A 182 -1.21 -7.08 19.57
N TRP A 183 -1.35 -7.17 18.25
CA TRP A 183 -2.56 -7.66 17.57
C TRP A 183 -2.19 -8.27 16.21
N GLU A 184 -2.90 -9.32 15.80
CA GLU A 184 -2.77 -9.91 14.46
C GLU A 184 -4.14 -10.33 13.93
N TRP A 185 -4.31 -10.23 12.61
CA TRP A 185 -5.42 -10.78 11.85
C TRP A 185 -4.89 -11.57 10.66
N HIS A 186 -5.44 -12.75 10.42
CA HIS A 186 -5.01 -13.64 9.35
C HIS A 186 -6.16 -13.89 8.39
N LEU A 187 -5.97 -13.59 7.11
CA LEU A 187 -6.97 -13.89 6.08
C LEU A 187 -7.35 -15.38 6.06
N TRP A 188 -6.39 -16.23 6.38
CA TRP A 188 -6.54 -17.68 6.37
C TRP A 188 -7.59 -18.22 7.36
N ASP A 189 -7.98 -17.43 8.36
CA ASP A 189 -9.02 -17.79 9.34
C ASP A 189 -10.45 -17.47 8.82
N HIS A 190 -10.58 -16.73 7.72
CA HIS A 190 -11.85 -16.20 7.21
C HIS A 190 -12.18 -16.72 5.80
N LEU A 191 -12.08 -18.03 5.61
CA LEU A 191 -12.23 -18.67 4.31
C LEU A 191 -13.63 -19.27 4.10
N VAL A 192 -14.08 -19.29 2.85
CA VAL A 192 -15.22 -20.09 2.37
C VAL A 192 -14.89 -20.73 1.03
N GLN A 193 -15.42 -21.92 0.76
CA GLN A 193 -15.29 -22.60 -0.53
C GLN A 193 -16.52 -23.47 -0.81
N ASP A 194 -16.91 -23.59 -2.07
CA ASP A 194 -18.02 -24.45 -2.53
C ASP A 194 -17.54 -25.57 -3.49
N PHE A 195 -16.25 -25.90 -3.44
CA PHE A 195 -15.60 -26.85 -4.34
C PHE A 195 -15.65 -28.29 -3.84
N ASP A 196 -15.24 -28.54 -2.59
CA ASP A 196 -15.16 -29.88 -1.99
C ASP A 196 -15.89 -29.92 -0.66
N MET A 197 -17.05 -30.58 -0.65
CA MET A 197 -17.92 -30.69 0.52
C MET A 197 -17.35 -31.53 1.67
N ALA A 198 -16.29 -32.30 1.43
CA ALA A 198 -15.62 -33.08 2.45
C ALA A 198 -14.49 -32.31 3.16
N LYS A 199 -14.22 -31.07 2.75
CA LYS A 199 -13.15 -30.22 3.31
C LYS A 199 -13.72 -29.14 4.24
N PRO A 200 -12.90 -28.59 5.15
CA PRO A 200 -13.24 -27.39 5.92
C PRO A 200 -13.71 -26.23 5.03
N ASN A 201 -14.34 -25.24 5.67
CA ASN A 201 -14.83 -24.02 5.03
C ASN A 201 -15.85 -24.26 3.91
N PHE A 202 -16.43 -25.47 3.81
CA PHE A 202 -17.44 -25.73 2.79
C PHE A 202 -18.72 -24.95 3.10
N GLY A 203 -19.17 -24.14 2.15
CA GLY A 203 -20.37 -23.34 2.27
C GLY A 203 -20.73 -22.64 0.97
N VAL A 204 -21.98 -22.21 0.84
CA VAL A 204 -22.41 -21.43 -0.33
C VAL A 204 -21.73 -20.07 -0.28
N VAL A 205 -20.81 -19.80 -1.21
CA VAL A 205 -20.05 -18.54 -1.26
C VAL A 205 -20.99 -17.33 -1.30
N ALA A 206 -22.06 -17.40 -2.09
CA ALA A 206 -23.07 -16.35 -2.23
C ALA A 206 -23.98 -16.16 -0.99
N SER A 207 -23.75 -16.89 0.10
CA SER A 207 -24.44 -16.71 1.38
C SER A 207 -23.47 -16.35 2.52
N ASN A 208 -22.17 -16.26 2.24
CA ASN A 208 -21.11 -16.05 3.23
C ASN A 208 -20.20 -14.89 2.78
N HIS A 209 -20.77 -13.71 2.55
CA HIS A 209 -20.05 -12.56 1.97
C HIS A 209 -18.99 -11.98 2.89
N GLN A 210 -19.12 -12.24 4.20
CA GLN A 210 -18.16 -11.87 5.23
C GLN A 210 -16.88 -12.72 5.19
N LEU A 211 -16.88 -13.81 4.41
CA LEU A 211 -15.75 -14.71 4.21
C LEU A 211 -15.17 -14.61 2.80
N ILE A 212 -13.97 -15.15 2.64
CA ILE A 212 -13.16 -15.02 1.43
C ILE A 212 -13.23 -16.31 0.64
N ASN A 213 -13.70 -16.21 -0.60
CA ASN A 213 -13.79 -17.34 -1.51
C ASN A 213 -12.38 -17.84 -1.87
N LEU A 214 -11.98 -18.97 -1.27
CA LEU A 214 -10.65 -19.56 -1.41
C LEU A 214 -10.32 -19.95 -2.86
N ASN A 215 -11.34 -20.12 -3.69
CA ASN A 215 -11.24 -20.55 -5.08
C ASN A 215 -11.59 -19.44 -6.08
N TYR A 216 -11.79 -18.20 -5.60
CA TYR A 216 -12.03 -17.08 -6.51
C TYR A 216 -10.76 -16.77 -7.31
N ALA A 217 -10.88 -16.83 -8.63
CA ALA A 217 -9.89 -16.34 -9.59
C ALA A 217 -10.48 -15.15 -10.33
N ALA A 218 -9.92 -13.97 -10.14
CA ALA A 218 -10.34 -12.79 -10.89
C ALA A 218 -10.23 -13.04 -12.40
N SER A 219 -11.23 -12.59 -13.15
CA SER A 219 -11.33 -12.83 -14.59
C SER A 219 -10.16 -12.24 -15.39
N ALA A 220 -9.42 -11.28 -14.85
CA ALA A 220 -8.20 -10.72 -15.44
C ALA A 220 -6.96 -11.62 -15.24
N ASN A 221 -7.02 -12.61 -14.33
CA ASN A 221 -5.91 -13.48 -13.97
C ASN A 221 -6.42 -14.93 -13.87
N ALA A 222 -6.64 -15.56 -15.04
CA ALA A 222 -7.25 -16.88 -15.17
C ALA A 222 -6.46 -18.02 -14.49
N THR A 223 -5.30 -17.74 -13.90
CA THR A 223 -4.55 -18.68 -13.06
C THR A 223 -4.31 -18.04 -11.71
N LEU A 224 -4.73 -18.71 -10.64
CA LEU A 224 -4.31 -18.33 -9.30
C LEU A 224 -2.81 -18.59 -9.14
N GLY A 225 -2.03 -17.53 -9.22
CA GLY A 225 -0.62 -17.57 -8.87
C GLY A 225 -0.41 -17.83 -7.38
N ARG A 226 0.86 -17.85 -6.95
CA ARG A 226 1.21 -17.92 -5.52
C ARG A 226 0.59 -16.75 -4.77
N ASP A 227 0.63 -15.57 -5.38
CA ASP A 227 0.12 -14.31 -4.85
C ASP A 227 -1.24 -13.98 -5.48
N TRP A 228 -2.31 -14.42 -4.82
CA TRP A 228 -3.67 -14.43 -5.40
C TRP A 228 -4.62 -13.40 -4.78
N ILE A 229 -4.25 -12.79 -3.64
CA ILE A 229 -5.04 -11.74 -2.97
C ILE A 229 -4.39 -10.38 -3.19
N HIS A 230 -3.08 -10.27 -2.94
CA HIS A 230 -2.27 -9.08 -3.16
C HIS A 230 -2.88 -7.83 -2.50
N LEU A 231 -2.76 -7.75 -1.16
CA LEU A 231 -3.14 -6.52 -0.45
C LEU A 231 -2.14 -5.40 -0.74
N ASN A 232 -2.66 -4.23 -1.14
CA ASN A 232 -1.83 -3.11 -1.60
C ASN A 232 -1.86 -1.89 -0.68
N SER A 233 -2.93 -1.69 0.09
CA SER A 233 -3.06 -0.52 0.96
C SER A 233 -3.80 -0.86 2.23
N ILE A 234 -3.48 -0.12 3.29
CA ILE A 234 -4.12 -0.21 4.60
C ILE A 234 -4.39 1.19 5.16
N ASP A 235 -5.57 1.36 5.74
CA ASP A 235 -5.89 2.55 6.52
C ASP A 235 -6.65 2.18 7.80
N TYR A 236 -6.70 3.11 8.74
CA TYR A 236 -7.31 2.93 10.03
C TYR A 236 -8.29 4.06 10.33
N ASN A 237 -9.52 3.68 10.71
CA ASN A 237 -10.54 4.58 11.18
C ASN A 237 -10.59 4.55 12.72
N PRO A 238 -10.02 5.57 13.41
CA PRO A 238 -9.99 5.61 14.87
C PRO A 238 -11.37 5.84 15.51
N THR A 239 -12.37 6.32 14.75
CA THR A 239 -13.71 6.57 15.30
C THR A 239 -14.50 5.29 15.46
N LEU A 240 -14.32 4.33 14.55
CA LEU A 240 -15.02 3.05 14.55
C LEU A 240 -14.14 1.89 15.00
N ASP A 241 -12.85 2.12 15.18
CA ASP A 241 -11.83 1.10 15.45
C ASP A 241 -11.83 0.01 14.37
N GLN A 242 -11.67 0.44 13.12
CA GLN A 242 -11.77 -0.40 11.93
C GLN A 242 -10.56 -0.22 11.04
N ILE A 243 -10.18 -1.29 10.36
CA ILE A 243 -9.14 -1.29 9.33
C ILE A 243 -9.80 -1.40 7.96
N LEU A 244 -9.36 -0.57 7.02
CA LEU A 244 -9.68 -0.64 5.61
C LEU A 244 -8.48 -1.20 4.85
N VAL A 245 -8.69 -2.17 3.96
CA VAL A 245 -7.65 -2.68 3.05
C VAL A 245 -8.12 -2.71 1.61
N SER A 246 -7.18 -2.58 0.66
CA SER A 246 -7.41 -2.88 -0.75
C SER A 246 -6.78 -4.22 -1.14
N SER A 247 -7.56 -5.12 -1.73
CA SER A 247 -7.07 -6.28 -2.46
C SER A 247 -7.04 -5.98 -3.96
N HIS A 248 -5.85 -5.86 -4.51
CA HIS A 248 -5.65 -5.61 -5.93
C HIS A 248 -6.18 -6.76 -6.79
N SER A 249 -5.90 -8.01 -6.39
CA SER A 249 -6.27 -9.19 -7.19
C SER A 249 -7.74 -9.57 -7.05
N PHE A 250 -8.44 -9.12 -6.00
CA PHE A 250 -9.89 -9.32 -5.88
C PHE A 250 -10.69 -8.17 -6.48
N ASP A 251 -10.05 -7.06 -6.85
CA ASP A 251 -10.75 -5.85 -7.25
C ASP A 251 -11.72 -5.34 -6.16
N GLU A 252 -11.31 -5.45 -4.89
CA GLU A 252 -12.13 -5.10 -3.73
C GLU A 252 -11.40 -4.28 -2.67
N ILE A 253 -12.18 -3.51 -1.93
CA ILE A 253 -11.81 -3.01 -0.61
C ILE A 253 -12.59 -3.76 0.47
N TRP A 254 -11.97 -3.97 1.63
CA TRP A 254 -12.57 -4.64 2.78
C TRP A 254 -12.42 -3.81 4.06
N ILE A 255 -13.43 -3.87 4.92
CA ILE A 255 -13.40 -3.32 6.28
C ILE A 255 -13.44 -4.48 7.28
N ILE A 256 -12.51 -4.48 8.23
CA ILE A 256 -12.43 -5.47 9.32
C ILE A 256 -12.45 -4.78 10.70
N ASP A 257 -12.92 -5.50 11.72
CA ASP A 257 -13.00 -5.00 13.10
C ASP A 257 -11.66 -5.09 13.84
N HIS A 258 -11.07 -3.94 14.15
CA HIS A 258 -9.81 -3.86 14.89
C HIS A 258 -10.00 -3.87 16.41
N SER A 259 -11.22 -3.62 16.90
CA SER A 259 -11.51 -3.67 18.35
C SER A 259 -11.43 -5.07 18.97
N THR A 260 -11.17 -6.07 18.13
CA THR A 260 -10.94 -7.46 18.52
C THR A 260 -9.61 -7.62 19.25
N THR A 261 -9.52 -8.58 20.16
CA THR A 261 -8.24 -9.21 20.51
C THR A 261 -7.77 -10.13 19.39
N THR A 262 -6.47 -10.49 19.32
CA THR A 262 -5.96 -11.47 18.33
C THR A 262 -6.79 -12.76 18.28
N THR A 263 -7.21 -13.28 19.44
CA THR A 263 -8.03 -14.50 19.51
C THR A 263 -9.45 -14.30 18.96
N GLN A 264 -10.03 -13.12 19.14
CA GLN A 264 -11.32 -12.80 18.53
C GLN A 264 -11.18 -12.55 17.03
N ALA A 265 -10.09 -11.89 16.62
CA ALA A 265 -9.75 -11.66 15.22
C ALA A 265 -9.63 -12.97 14.45
N SER A 266 -9.06 -14.03 15.03
CA SER A 266 -9.00 -15.37 14.40
C SER A 266 -10.33 -16.14 14.44
N SER A 267 -11.45 -15.50 14.77
CA SER A 267 -12.75 -16.13 14.96
C SER A 267 -13.87 -15.35 14.27
N HIS A 268 -15.09 -15.89 14.30
CA HIS A 268 -16.30 -15.27 13.75
C HIS A 268 -17.14 -14.54 14.82
N ALA A 269 -16.56 -14.22 15.98
CA ALA A 269 -17.28 -13.61 17.10
C ALA A 269 -16.40 -12.66 17.94
N GLY A 270 -17.04 -11.70 18.61
CA GLY A 270 -16.35 -10.65 19.37
C GLY A 270 -16.04 -9.40 18.55
N GLY A 271 -15.31 -8.46 19.16
CA GLY A 271 -15.20 -7.09 18.65
C GLY A 271 -16.52 -6.31 18.83
N ASN A 272 -16.49 -5.03 18.46
CA ASN A 272 -17.63 -4.12 18.50
C ASN A 272 -18.76 -4.56 17.56
N ALA A 273 -18.43 -5.22 16.45
CA ALA A 273 -19.41 -5.74 15.51
C ALA A 273 -19.95 -7.14 15.88
N ASN A 274 -19.35 -7.80 16.87
CA ASN A 274 -19.61 -9.19 17.23
C ASN A 274 -19.44 -10.18 16.04
N GLN A 275 -18.51 -9.87 15.13
CA GLN A 275 -18.17 -10.69 13.96
C GLN A 275 -16.73 -11.20 13.99
N GLY A 276 -15.98 -10.96 15.08
CA GLY A 276 -14.57 -11.32 15.15
C GLY A 276 -13.79 -10.64 14.03
N GLY A 277 -12.95 -11.39 13.31
CA GLY A 277 -12.18 -10.88 12.17
C GLY A 277 -12.87 -11.00 10.81
N ASP A 278 -14.14 -11.40 10.74
CA ASP A 278 -14.85 -11.48 9.47
C ASP A 278 -14.97 -10.09 8.80
N ILE A 279 -15.12 -10.09 7.47
CA ILE A 279 -15.26 -8.85 6.72
C ILE A 279 -16.61 -8.20 7.05
N LEU A 280 -16.56 -7.02 7.68
CA LEU A 280 -17.74 -6.22 8.01
C LEU A 280 -18.39 -5.61 6.78
N TYR A 281 -17.56 -5.22 5.81
CA TYR A 281 -18.00 -4.60 4.58
C TYR A 281 -17.00 -4.86 3.45
N ARG A 282 -17.51 -5.11 2.25
CA ARG A 282 -16.71 -5.25 1.03
C ARG A 282 -17.37 -4.51 -0.14
N TRP A 283 -16.56 -3.97 -1.03
CA TRP A 283 -17.03 -3.27 -2.23
C TRP A 283 -16.02 -3.34 -3.36
N GLY A 284 -16.49 -3.28 -4.61
CA GLY A 284 -15.63 -3.27 -5.79
C GLY A 284 -16.01 -4.37 -6.79
N ASN A 285 -15.99 -5.63 -6.37
CA ASN A 285 -16.21 -6.76 -7.26
C ASN A 285 -17.14 -7.84 -6.67
N PRO A 286 -18.46 -7.71 -6.92
CA PRO A 286 -19.44 -8.68 -6.45
C PRO A 286 -19.26 -10.11 -6.98
N MET A 287 -18.48 -10.30 -8.06
CA MET A 287 -18.19 -11.65 -8.58
C MET A 287 -17.25 -12.43 -7.66
N ALA A 288 -16.44 -11.75 -6.83
CA ALA A 288 -15.53 -12.40 -5.88
C ALA A 288 -16.25 -13.29 -4.86
N TYR A 289 -17.52 -12.99 -4.59
CA TYR A 289 -18.39 -13.71 -3.66
C TYR A 289 -19.72 -14.10 -4.31
N ASN A 290 -19.72 -14.36 -5.63
CA ASN A 290 -20.86 -14.92 -6.37
C ASN A 290 -22.18 -14.12 -6.31
N ASN A 291 -22.13 -12.78 -6.18
CA ASN A 291 -23.30 -11.90 -6.06
C ASN A 291 -23.43 -10.84 -7.16
N GLY A 292 -22.75 -11.03 -8.28
CA GLY A 292 -22.91 -10.15 -9.43
C GLY A 292 -22.24 -10.69 -10.68
N ASN A 293 -21.98 -9.78 -11.60
CA ASN A 293 -21.37 -10.06 -12.90
C ASN A 293 -20.49 -8.89 -13.35
N ALA A 294 -19.88 -9.01 -14.53
CA ALA A 294 -18.94 -8.03 -15.06
C ALA A 294 -19.52 -6.60 -15.15
N THR A 295 -20.83 -6.42 -15.29
CA THR A 295 -21.47 -5.08 -15.35
C THR A 295 -21.60 -4.42 -13.97
N THR A 296 -21.51 -5.21 -12.91
CA THR A 296 -21.62 -4.74 -11.51
C THR A 296 -20.27 -4.48 -10.87
N GLN A 297 -19.18 -4.97 -11.45
CA GLN A 297 -17.81 -4.68 -11.01
C GLN A 297 -17.48 -3.20 -11.20
N LYS A 298 -16.75 -2.62 -10.24
CA LYS A 298 -16.41 -1.20 -10.15
C LYS A 298 -14.91 -0.96 -10.13
N PHE A 299 -14.15 -1.87 -9.53
CA PHE A 299 -12.69 -1.77 -9.51
C PHE A 299 -12.03 -2.75 -10.46
N PHE A 300 -10.79 -2.43 -10.85
CA PHE A 300 -9.98 -3.15 -11.82
C PHE A 300 -8.49 -2.94 -11.49
N GLY A 301 -7.99 -3.58 -10.43
CA GLY A 301 -6.61 -3.48 -9.96
C GLY A 301 -6.32 -2.19 -9.19
N GLN A 302 -7.24 -1.76 -8.33
CA GLN A 302 -7.05 -0.58 -7.48
C GLN A 302 -5.92 -0.83 -6.47
N HIS A 303 -4.92 0.04 -6.48
CA HIS A 303 -3.74 -0.09 -5.61
C HIS A 303 -3.97 0.55 -4.23
N ASP A 304 -4.85 1.54 -4.14
CA ASP A 304 -5.17 2.22 -2.89
C ASP A 304 -6.67 2.20 -2.62
N ALA A 305 -7.04 2.13 -1.34
CA ALA A 305 -8.41 2.22 -0.84
C ALA A 305 -8.78 3.65 -0.36
N LYS A 306 -7.79 4.53 -0.21
CA LYS A 306 -7.92 5.91 0.28
C LYS A 306 -8.31 6.90 -0.83
#